data_AF-A0A5C6A5E9-F1
#
_entry.id   AF-A0A5C6A5E9-F1
#
_cell.length_a   1.000
_cell.length_b   1.000
_cell.length_c   1.000
_cell.angle_alpha   90.00
_cell.angle_beta   90.00
_cell.angle_gamma   90.00
#
_symmetry.space_group_name_H-M   'P 1'
#
loop_
_entity.id
_entity.type
_entity.pdbx_description
1 polymer ?
#
loop_
_entity_poly.entity_id
_entity_poly.type
_entity_poly.pdbx_seq_one_letter_code
_entity_poly.pdbx_strand_id
1 'polypeptide(L)'
;MTLKISFESTSPIEANLFAELTQYAEPIWGRYAWHDCHWTQLSRCESGHLRGDLVVKLQSLDAGEASSQQAPEDHSAGDFISALSVLCELSHAFEIDWTLHHEFESNLGNIRKGVIGNGLVDEIETSLRVARSLAGLISDDEIDDPFSSDGEFDWRDLDGQMTWEPELVEPLLRFPDLPELDDEADSAT
;
A
#
# COMPACT_ATOMS: atom_id res chain seq x y z
N MET A 1 3.40 -13.70 -3.07
CA MET A 1 3.66 -12.36 -2.50
C MET A 1 2.34 -11.61 -2.34
N THR A 2 2.23 -10.64 -1.44
CA THR A 2 1.04 -9.79 -1.28
C THR A 2 1.43 -8.33 -1.24
N LEU A 3 0.59 -7.44 -1.78
CA LEU A 3 0.71 -5.99 -1.59
C LEU A 3 -0.36 -5.53 -0.61
N LYS A 4 0.02 -4.78 0.42
CA LYS A 4 -0.91 -4.21 1.40
C LYS A 4 -1.13 -2.72 1.11
N ILE A 5 -2.37 -2.36 0.80
CA ILE A 5 -2.84 -0.98 0.66
C ILE A 5 -3.67 -0.66 1.89
N SER A 6 -3.19 0.24 2.72
CA SER A 6 -3.88 0.71 3.90
C SER A 6 -4.60 2.02 3.59
N PHE A 7 -5.73 2.25 4.26
CA PHE A 7 -6.49 3.48 4.11
C PHE A 7 -6.93 3.98 5.48
N GLU A 8 -6.96 5.30 5.63
CA GLU A 8 -7.25 5.97 6.88
C GLU A 8 -8.16 7.19 6.64
N SER A 9 -9.13 7.42 7.52
CA SER A 9 -9.95 8.62 7.44
C SER A 9 -9.09 9.87 7.69
N THR A 10 -9.35 10.97 7.00
CA THR A 10 -8.57 12.22 7.23
C THR A 10 -8.91 12.91 8.55
N SER A 11 -10.08 12.58 9.12
CA SER A 11 -10.60 13.16 10.35
C SER A 11 -11.01 12.07 11.33
N PRO A 12 -10.95 12.33 12.65
CA PRO A 12 -11.51 11.43 13.66
C PRO A 12 -13.01 11.24 13.47
N ILE A 13 -13.49 10.04 13.74
CA ILE A 13 -14.88 9.63 13.58
C ILE A 13 -15.48 9.31 14.95
N GLU A 14 -16.72 9.73 15.16
CA GLU A 14 -17.48 9.45 16.38
C GLU A 14 -17.85 7.97 16.48
N ALA A 15 -17.96 7.45 17.70
CA ALA A 15 -18.24 6.03 17.93
C ALA A 15 -19.59 5.58 17.34
N ASN A 16 -20.61 6.45 17.38
CA ASN A 16 -21.93 6.16 16.81
C ASN A 16 -21.85 6.04 15.28
N LEU A 17 -21.15 6.97 14.63
CA LEU A 17 -20.94 6.96 13.19
C LEU A 17 -20.17 5.73 12.73
N PHE A 18 -19.18 5.26 13.51
CA PHE A 18 -18.46 4.02 13.22
C PHE A 18 -19.37 2.78 13.21
N ALA A 19 -20.28 2.67 14.18
CA ALA A 19 -21.22 1.55 14.25
C ALA A 19 -22.16 1.53 13.04
N GLU A 20 -22.70 2.69 12.67
CA GLU A 20 -23.54 2.86 11.47
C GLU A 20 -22.78 2.51 10.19
N LEU A 21 -21.54 3.00 10.06
CA LEU A 21 -20.71 2.74 8.90
C LEU A 21 -20.40 1.25 8.74
N THR A 22 -20.06 0.56 9.84
CA THR A 22 -19.77 -0.88 9.80
C THR A 22 -20.99 -1.69 9.33
N GLN A 23 -22.18 -1.37 9.85
CA GLN A 23 -23.43 -2.00 9.44
C GLN A 23 -23.80 -1.71 7.98
N TYR A 24 -23.47 -0.51 7.48
CA TYR A 24 -23.72 -0.12 6.11
C TYR A 24 -22.73 -0.77 5.13
N ALA A 25 -21.47 -0.89 5.53
CA ALA A 25 -20.41 -1.38 4.69
C ALA A 25 -20.49 -2.90 4.47
N GLU A 26 -20.82 -3.68 5.51
CA GLU A 26 -20.91 -5.16 5.43
C GLU A 26 -21.74 -5.68 4.24
N PRO A 27 -22.99 -5.20 4.02
CA PRO A 27 -23.79 -5.61 2.87
C PRO A 27 -23.18 -5.24 1.51
N ILE A 28 -22.43 -4.13 1.43
CA ILE A 28 -21.81 -3.68 0.18
C ILE A 28 -20.61 -4.55 -0.15
N TRP A 29 -19.76 -4.83 0.85
CA TRP A 29 -18.63 -5.76 0.71
C TRP A 29 -19.09 -7.16 0.35
N GLY A 30 -20.21 -7.60 0.94
CA GLY A 30 -20.83 -8.90 0.69
C GLY A 30 -21.34 -9.08 -0.73
N ARG A 31 -21.38 -8.05 -1.59
CA ARG A 31 -21.78 -8.19 -3.02
C ARG A 31 -20.70 -8.78 -3.90
N TYR A 32 -19.46 -8.85 -3.40
CA TYR A 32 -18.30 -9.22 -4.20
C TYR A 32 -17.67 -10.52 -3.71
N ALA A 33 -17.29 -11.36 -4.67
CA ALA A 33 -16.42 -12.50 -4.43
C ALA A 33 -14.96 -12.02 -4.59
N TRP A 34 -14.27 -11.78 -3.47
CA TRP A 34 -12.91 -11.24 -3.45
C TRP A 34 -11.87 -12.33 -3.68
N HIS A 35 -11.53 -12.60 -4.94
CA HIS A 35 -10.66 -13.73 -5.30
C HIS A 35 -9.17 -13.41 -5.10
N ASP A 36 -8.71 -12.26 -5.61
CA ASP A 36 -7.30 -11.84 -5.58
C ASP A 36 -7.03 -10.68 -4.64
N CYS A 37 -8.03 -10.24 -3.89
CA CYS A 37 -7.86 -9.27 -2.84
C CYS A 37 -8.66 -9.69 -1.60
N HIS A 38 -8.25 -9.24 -0.44
CA HIS A 38 -9.02 -9.40 0.78
C HIS A 38 -9.06 -8.08 1.52
N TRP A 39 -10.26 -7.77 2.00
CA TRP A 39 -10.53 -6.61 2.81
C TRP A 39 -10.40 -6.98 4.29
N THR A 40 -9.70 -6.15 5.07
CA THR A 40 -9.73 -6.27 6.53
C THR A 40 -10.84 -5.42 7.10
N GLN A 41 -11.49 -5.92 8.16
CA GLN A 41 -12.53 -5.19 8.87
C GLN A 41 -12.08 -3.76 9.24
N LEU A 42 -13.01 -2.81 9.07
CA LEU A 42 -12.80 -1.43 9.50
C LEU A 42 -12.62 -1.39 11.02
N SER A 43 -11.59 -0.69 11.45
CA SER A 43 -11.25 -0.52 12.86
C SER A 43 -11.08 0.96 13.18
N ARG A 44 -11.37 1.33 14.43
CA ARG A 44 -11.14 2.68 14.94
C ARG A 44 -9.89 2.67 15.79
N CYS A 45 -8.91 3.50 15.45
CA CYS A 45 -7.66 3.61 16.21
C CYS A 45 -7.84 4.54 17.43
N GLU A 46 -6.81 4.60 18.28
CA GLU A 46 -6.83 5.41 19.51
C GLU A 46 -6.99 6.91 19.23
N SER A 47 -6.47 7.41 18.10
CA SER A 47 -6.66 8.79 17.64
C SER A 47 -8.10 9.07 17.17
N GLY A 48 -8.96 8.06 17.11
CA GLY A 48 -10.34 8.16 16.68
C GLY A 48 -10.54 8.10 15.17
N HIS A 49 -9.47 7.97 14.38
CA HIS A 49 -9.57 7.76 12.93
C HIS A 49 -10.04 6.34 12.61
N LEU A 50 -10.65 6.17 11.45
CA LEU A 50 -10.93 4.85 10.90
C LEU A 50 -9.77 4.38 10.05
N ARG A 51 -9.41 3.11 10.20
CA ARG A 51 -8.43 2.42 9.38
C ARG A 51 -8.94 1.09 8.90
N GLY A 52 -8.43 0.71 7.74
CA GLY A 52 -8.47 -0.67 7.29
C GLY A 52 -7.40 -0.89 6.23
N ASP A 53 -7.33 -2.13 5.79
CA ASP A 53 -6.36 -2.62 4.84
C ASP A 53 -7.07 -3.40 3.73
N LEU A 54 -6.57 -3.21 2.52
CA LEU A 54 -6.84 -4.02 1.36
C LEU A 54 -5.54 -4.76 1.02
N VAL A 55 -5.58 -6.08 1.10
CA VAL A 55 -4.40 -6.90 0.81
C VAL A 55 -4.64 -7.66 -0.48
N VAL A 56 -3.82 -7.37 -1.48
CA VAL A 56 -3.90 -7.94 -2.82
C VAL A 56 -2.91 -9.09 -2.94
N LYS A 57 -3.38 -10.26 -3.35
CA LYS A 57 -2.53 -11.42 -3.66
C LYS A 57 -1.89 -11.19 -5.03
N LEU A 58 -0.57 -11.28 -5.07
CA LEU A 58 0.20 -11.18 -6.31
C LEU A 58 0.51 -12.60 -6.77
N GLN A 59 -0.25 -13.08 -7.76
CA GLN A 59 0.07 -14.32 -8.46
C GLN A 59 1.17 -14.05 -9.48
N SER A 60 2.09 -15.01 -9.64
CA SER A 60 3.14 -14.94 -10.66
C SER A 60 2.51 -14.99 -12.05
N LEU A 61 3.04 -14.19 -12.98
CA LEU A 61 2.58 -14.12 -14.37
C LEU A 61 2.77 -15.45 -15.13
N ASP A 62 3.61 -16.36 -14.63
CA ASP A 62 3.89 -17.66 -15.26
C ASP A 62 2.93 -18.78 -14.86
N ALA A 63 2.04 -18.56 -13.89
CA ALA A 63 0.99 -19.51 -13.58
C ALA A 63 -0.14 -19.38 -14.62
N GLY A 64 -0.04 -20.14 -15.72
CA GLY A 64 -1.07 -20.30 -16.74
C GLY A 64 -2.37 -20.95 -16.26
N GLU A 65 -2.73 -20.81 -14.99
CA GLU A 65 -3.98 -21.27 -14.44
C GLU A 65 -4.81 -20.06 -14.04
N ALA A 66 -5.68 -19.65 -14.97
CA ALA A 66 -6.86 -18.88 -14.62
C ALA A 66 -7.63 -19.68 -13.57
N SER A 67 -7.42 -19.38 -12.29
CA SER A 67 -8.20 -19.91 -11.18
C SER A 67 -9.62 -19.40 -11.32
N SER A 68 -10.36 -20.07 -12.18
CA SER A 68 -11.77 -19.83 -12.50
C SER A 68 -12.58 -20.46 -11.38
N GLN A 69 -12.38 -20.00 -10.15
CA GLN A 69 -13.39 -20.16 -9.12
C GLN A 69 -14.52 -19.21 -9.51
N GLN A 70 -15.51 -19.74 -10.24
CA GLN A 70 -16.72 -19.02 -10.57
C GLN A 70 -17.26 -18.38 -9.30
N ALA A 71 -17.34 -17.04 -9.29
CA ALA A 71 -18.09 -16.34 -8.27
C ALA A 71 -19.51 -16.94 -8.23
N PRO A 72 -20.09 -17.17 -7.05
CA PRO A 72 -21.49 -17.58 -6.94
C PRO A 72 -22.35 -16.63 -7.80
N GLU A 73 -23.36 -17.15 -8.51
CA GLU A 73 -24.07 -16.46 -9.62
C GLU A 73 -24.62 -15.06 -9.27
N ASP A 74 -24.77 -14.74 -7.98
CA ASP A 74 -25.24 -13.44 -7.47
C ASP A 74 -24.13 -12.45 -7.07
N HIS A 75 -22.86 -12.81 -7.15
CA HIS A 75 -21.73 -11.97 -6.71
C HIS A 75 -20.83 -11.57 -7.88
N SER A 76 -20.50 -10.28 -7.95
CA SER A 76 -19.51 -9.80 -8.93
C SER A 76 -18.10 -10.19 -8.48
N ALA A 77 -17.21 -10.54 -9.41
CA ALA A 77 -15.81 -10.74 -9.09
C ALA A 77 -15.23 -9.43 -8.54
N GLY A 78 -14.76 -9.44 -7.29
CA GLY A 78 -14.21 -8.27 -6.62
C GLY A 78 -12.71 -8.13 -6.88
N ASP A 79 -12.32 -6.98 -7.38
CA ASP A 79 -10.92 -6.56 -7.58
C ASP A 79 -10.60 -5.28 -6.79
N PHE A 80 -9.38 -4.77 -6.91
CA PHE A 80 -8.99 -3.57 -6.17
C PHE A 80 -9.80 -2.33 -6.58
N ILE A 81 -10.25 -2.23 -7.84
CA ILE A 81 -11.12 -1.14 -8.33
C ILE A 81 -12.48 -1.20 -7.64
N SER A 82 -13.02 -2.41 -7.47
CA SER A 82 -14.24 -2.66 -6.71
C SER A 82 -14.09 -2.18 -5.27
N ALA A 83 -12.93 -2.44 -4.63
CA ALA A 83 -12.66 -1.96 -3.27
C ALA A 83 -12.58 -0.43 -3.18
N LEU A 84 -11.92 0.24 -4.15
CA LEU A 84 -11.92 1.70 -4.24
C LEU A 84 -13.33 2.26 -4.45
N SER A 85 -14.16 1.58 -5.23
CA SER A 85 -15.56 1.97 -5.47
C SER A 85 -16.40 1.92 -4.20
N VAL A 86 -16.20 0.91 -3.36
CA VAL A 86 -16.88 0.85 -2.05
C VAL A 86 -16.38 1.93 -1.11
N LEU A 87 -15.07 2.20 -1.04
CA LEU A 87 -14.54 3.34 -0.29
C LEU A 87 -15.12 4.68 -0.76
N CYS A 88 -15.33 4.80 -2.07
CA CYS A 88 -15.97 5.95 -2.70
C CYS A 88 -17.44 6.10 -2.28
N GLU A 89 -18.20 4.99 -2.26
CA GLU A 89 -19.59 4.96 -1.78
C GLU A 89 -19.67 5.34 -0.30
N LEU A 90 -18.79 4.80 0.55
CA LEU A 90 -18.70 5.15 1.97
C LEU A 90 -18.32 6.62 2.18
N SER A 91 -17.37 7.12 1.38
CA SER A 91 -16.95 8.52 1.41
C SER A 91 -18.11 9.46 1.09
N HIS A 92 -18.93 9.10 0.10
CA HIS A 92 -20.10 9.88 -0.28
C HIS A 92 -21.21 9.81 0.77
N ALA A 93 -21.54 8.61 1.25
CA ALA A 93 -22.67 8.37 2.14
C ALA A 93 -22.47 8.97 3.54
N PHE A 94 -21.23 9.01 4.04
CA PHE A 94 -20.91 9.43 5.40
C PHE A 94 -20.04 10.70 5.47
N GLU A 95 -19.78 11.34 4.33
CA GLU A 95 -18.91 12.53 4.22
C GLU A 95 -17.50 12.31 4.81
N ILE A 96 -16.93 11.12 4.58
CA ILE A 96 -15.60 10.75 5.06
C ILE A 96 -14.60 10.83 3.92
N ASP A 97 -13.51 11.56 4.12
CA ASP A 97 -12.39 11.54 3.19
C ASP A 97 -11.35 10.49 3.64
N TRP A 98 -10.74 9.81 2.68
CA TRP A 98 -9.77 8.74 2.90
C TRP A 98 -8.40 9.13 2.35
N THR A 99 -7.34 8.78 3.07
CA THR A 99 -5.95 8.78 2.60
C THR A 99 -5.48 7.34 2.45
N LEU A 100 -4.92 7.01 1.29
CA LEU A 100 -4.41 5.68 0.98
C LEU A 100 -2.89 5.68 1.04
N HIS A 101 -2.34 4.59 1.54
CA HIS A 101 -0.91 4.35 1.68
C HIS A 101 -0.60 2.88 1.42
N HIS A 102 0.65 2.54 1.13
CA HIS A 102 1.12 1.16 1.18
C HIS A 102 2.42 1.10 1.98
N GLU A 103 2.94 -0.11 2.17
CA GLU A 103 4.10 -0.37 3.03
C GLU A 103 5.39 0.40 2.66
N PHE A 104 5.48 0.91 1.43
CA PHE A 104 6.64 1.63 0.90
C PHE A 104 6.36 3.10 0.56
N GLU A 105 5.09 3.52 0.52
CA GLU A 105 4.69 4.89 0.19
C GLU A 105 3.59 5.35 1.13
N SER A 106 3.87 6.44 1.84
CA SER A 106 3.00 6.99 2.88
C SER A 106 1.80 7.76 2.33
N ASN A 107 1.81 8.15 1.06
CA ASN A 107 0.73 8.88 0.44
C ASN A 107 0.55 8.45 -1.02
N LEU A 108 -0.20 7.37 -1.21
CA LEU A 108 -0.56 6.85 -2.52
C LEU A 108 -1.61 7.73 -3.21
N GLY A 109 -2.42 8.42 -2.41
CA GLY A 109 -3.45 9.33 -2.88
C GLY A 109 -4.63 9.38 -1.92
N ASN A 110 -5.74 9.94 -2.38
CA ASN A 110 -6.90 10.21 -1.54
C ASN A 110 -8.22 9.95 -2.28
N ILE A 111 -9.25 9.70 -1.49
CA ILE A 111 -10.64 9.72 -1.92
C ILE A 111 -11.31 10.84 -1.14
N ARG A 112 -11.92 11.80 -1.83
CA ARG A 112 -12.56 12.95 -1.20
C ARG A 112 -13.99 13.10 -1.68
N LYS A 113 -14.96 13.19 -0.77
CA LYS A 113 -16.40 13.35 -1.06
C LYS A 113 -16.93 12.35 -2.10
N GLY A 114 -16.47 11.11 -2.04
CA GLY A 114 -16.81 10.09 -3.01
C GLY A 114 -16.23 10.35 -4.40
N VAL A 115 -15.04 10.94 -4.48
CA VAL A 115 -14.27 11.09 -5.72
C VAL A 115 -12.87 10.54 -5.48
N ILE A 116 -12.47 9.59 -6.32
CA ILE A 116 -11.11 9.05 -6.35
C ILE A 116 -10.18 10.12 -6.91
N GLY A 117 -9.10 10.44 -6.19
CA GLY A 117 -8.12 11.43 -6.62
C GLY A 117 -7.44 11.04 -7.93
N ASN A 118 -7.12 12.03 -8.75
CA ASN A 118 -6.46 11.82 -10.04
C ASN A 118 -5.14 11.06 -9.85
N GLY A 119 -4.92 10.03 -10.66
CA GLY A 119 -3.70 9.22 -10.65
C GLY A 119 -3.64 8.15 -9.55
N LEU A 120 -4.56 8.13 -8.57
CA LEU A 120 -4.54 7.09 -7.51
C LEU A 120 -4.69 5.67 -8.09
N VAL A 121 -5.57 5.51 -9.08
CA VAL A 121 -5.75 4.22 -9.76
C VAL A 121 -4.46 3.82 -10.50
N ASP A 122 -3.90 4.74 -11.28
CA ASP A 122 -2.68 4.51 -12.07
C ASP A 122 -1.49 4.17 -11.16
N GLU A 123 -1.38 4.83 -10.02
CA GLU A 123 -0.32 4.59 -9.03
C GLU A 123 -0.47 3.22 -8.38
N ILE A 124 -1.69 2.85 -7.96
CA ILE A 124 -1.96 1.51 -7.43
C ILE A 124 -1.65 0.43 -8.47
N GLU A 125 -2.07 0.62 -9.72
CA GLU A 125 -1.78 -0.32 -10.81
C GLU A 125 -0.28 -0.45 -11.07
N THR A 126 0.45 0.66 -11.02
CA THR A 126 1.91 0.68 -11.18
C THR A 126 2.58 -0.08 -10.04
N SER A 127 2.20 0.18 -8.79
CA SER A 127 2.70 -0.54 -7.62
C SER A 127 2.39 -2.04 -7.69
N LEU A 128 1.20 -2.42 -8.13
CA LEU A 128 0.84 -3.83 -8.36
C LEU A 128 1.69 -4.47 -9.47
N ARG A 129 1.95 -3.76 -10.57
CA ARG A 129 2.79 -4.25 -11.67
C ARG A 129 4.22 -4.46 -11.21
N VAL A 130 4.81 -3.49 -10.53
CA VAL A 130 6.18 -3.59 -9.99
C VAL A 130 6.28 -4.74 -9.00
N ALA A 131 5.33 -4.85 -8.07
CA ALA A 131 5.33 -5.92 -7.08
C ALA A 131 5.17 -7.31 -7.73
N ARG A 132 4.36 -7.44 -8.80
CA ARG A 132 4.26 -8.69 -9.57
C ARG A 132 5.55 -9.04 -10.30
N SER A 133 6.21 -8.06 -10.92
CA SER A 133 7.50 -8.29 -11.60
C SER A 133 8.59 -8.73 -10.63
N LEU A 134 8.63 -8.15 -9.43
CA LEU A 134 9.55 -8.57 -8.37
C LEU A 134 9.20 -9.96 -7.81
N ALA A 135 7.91 -10.28 -7.68
CA ALA A 135 7.47 -11.61 -7.25
C ALA A 135 7.89 -12.71 -8.23
N GLY A 136 7.85 -12.43 -9.54
CA GLY A 136 8.33 -13.33 -10.58
C GLY A 136 9.85 -13.56 -10.49
N LEU A 137 10.62 -12.49 -10.26
CA LEU A 137 12.08 -12.56 -10.13
C LEU A 137 12.53 -13.40 -8.92
N ILE A 138 11.82 -13.30 -7.79
CA ILE A 138 12.14 -14.05 -6.56
C ILE A 138 11.75 -15.54 -6.69
N SER A 139 10.82 -15.87 -7.59
CA SER A 139 10.33 -17.25 -7.75
C SER A 139 11.16 -18.09 -8.72
N ASP A 140 12.00 -17.46 -9.54
CA ASP A 140 12.78 -18.14 -10.60
C ASP A 140 14.25 -18.38 -10.21
N ASP A 141 14.71 -17.79 -9.10
CA ASP A 141 15.98 -18.18 -8.47
C ASP A 141 15.68 -19.17 -7.34
N GLU A 142 15.78 -20.45 -7.67
CA GLU A 142 16.41 -21.42 -6.77
C GLU A 142 17.81 -20.84 -6.48
N ILE A 143 17.88 -19.89 -5.53
CA ILE A 143 19.13 -19.46 -4.92
C ILE A 143 19.62 -20.74 -4.24
N ASP A 144 20.45 -21.47 -4.98
CA ASP A 144 21.28 -22.55 -4.51
C ASP A 144 22.21 -21.90 -3.49
N ASP A 145 21.71 -21.77 -2.25
CA ASP A 145 22.38 -21.09 -1.16
C ASP A 145 23.65 -21.88 -0.86
N PRO A 146 24.85 -21.38 -1.22
CA PRO A 146 26.07 -22.09 -0.91
C PRO A 146 26.35 -22.12 0.61
N PHE A 147 25.50 -21.48 1.43
CA PHE A 147 25.55 -21.49 2.89
C PHE A 147 24.56 -22.47 3.55
N SER A 148 23.74 -23.20 2.78
CA SER A 148 23.05 -24.39 3.29
C SER A 148 24.01 -25.58 3.36
N SER A 149 25.13 -25.38 4.06
CA SER A 149 25.97 -26.45 4.57
C SER A 149 25.69 -26.56 6.05
N ASP A 150 25.34 -27.75 6.51
CA ASP A 150 25.21 -28.15 7.92
C ASP A 150 26.57 -28.10 8.67
N GLY A 151 27.42 -27.11 8.35
CA GLY A 151 28.64 -26.77 9.03
C GLY A 151 28.34 -25.72 10.09
N GLU A 152 28.32 -26.16 11.34
CA GLU A 152 28.30 -25.31 12.54
C GLU A 152 29.30 -24.16 12.37
N PHE A 153 28.78 -22.95 12.12
CA PHE A 153 29.58 -21.74 11.95
C PHE A 153 30.10 -21.31 13.34
N ASP A 154 31.38 -21.60 13.61
CA ASP A 154 32.03 -21.23 14.86
C ASP A 154 32.34 -19.73 14.88
N TRP A 155 31.49 -18.97 15.56
CA TRP A 155 31.63 -17.52 15.75
C TRP A 155 32.90 -17.10 16.51
N ARG A 156 33.70 -18.04 17.03
CA ARG A 156 34.88 -17.77 17.87
C ARG A 156 36.16 -17.43 17.11
N ASP A 157 36.14 -17.49 15.77
CA ASP A 157 37.29 -17.09 14.93
C ASP A 157 37.22 -15.64 14.42
N LEU A 158 36.18 -14.87 14.77
CA LEU A 158 36.00 -13.47 14.34
C LEU A 158 36.66 -12.42 15.25
N ASP A 159 37.41 -12.87 16.25
CA ASP A 159 38.13 -12.00 17.19
C ASP A 159 39.44 -11.44 16.60
N GLY A 160 39.87 -11.97 15.46
CA GLY A 160 41.17 -11.70 14.85
C GLY A 160 41.10 -10.84 13.60
N GLN A 161 41.31 -9.53 13.77
CA GLN A 161 41.63 -8.55 12.71
C GLN A 161 40.45 -7.99 11.90
N MET A 162 39.65 -7.13 12.54
CA MET A 162 38.96 -6.07 11.81
C MET A 162 39.34 -4.72 12.43
N THR A 163 40.55 -4.25 12.10
CA THR A 163 40.94 -2.85 12.37
C THR A 163 40.20 -1.99 11.36
N TRP A 164 39.04 -1.48 11.76
CA TRP A 164 38.37 -0.38 11.07
C TRP A 164 39.32 0.82 11.10
N GLU A 165 40.06 1.05 10.02
CA GLU A 165 40.75 2.32 9.82
C GLU A 165 39.70 3.37 9.39
N PRO A 166 39.43 4.40 10.21
CA PRO A 166 38.45 5.42 9.88
C PRO A 166 39.11 6.45 8.97
N GLU A 167 39.35 6.12 7.71
CA GLU A 167 39.76 7.11 6.72
C GLU A 167 38.53 7.86 6.18
N LEU A 168 38.27 9.01 6.81
CA LEU A 168 37.85 10.26 6.18
C LEU A 168 36.66 10.17 5.21
N VAL A 169 35.45 9.98 5.76
CA VAL A 169 34.24 10.47 5.08
C VAL A 169 34.06 11.93 5.46
N GLU A 170 34.52 12.84 4.60
CA GLU A 170 34.19 14.26 4.70
C GLU A 170 32.66 14.44 4.69
N PRO A 171 32.07 15.25 5.58
CA PRO A 171 30.64 15.50 5.54
C PRO A 171 30.29 16.28 4.27
N LEU A 172 29.56 15.66 3.35
CA LEU A 172 28.85 16.32 2.25
C LEU A 172 27.74 17.23 2.81
N LEU A 173 28.13 18.38 3.35
CA LEU A 173 27.23 19.47 3.72
C LEU A 173 27.56 20.69 2.86
N ARG A 174 27.05 20.70 1.63
CA ARG A 174 26.68 21.94 0.92
C ARG A 174 25.49 21.68 0.03
N PHE A 175 24.32 22.09 0.49
CA PHE A 175 23.20 22.38 -0.40
C PHE A 175 23.61 23.56 -1.30
N PRO A 176 23.37 23.52 -2.62
CA PRO A 176 23.54 24.69 -3.46
C PRO A 176 22.50 25.75 -3.06
N ASP A 177 22.95 26.99 -2.82
CA ASP A 177 22.08 28.15 -2.64
C ASP A 177 21.16 28.27 -3.85
N LEU A 178 19.85 28.07 -3.64
CA LEU A 178 18.84 28.36 -4.64
C LEU A 178 18.73 29.88 -4.76
N PRO A 179 18.75 30.46 -5.98
CA PRO A 179 18.53 31.88 -6.15
C PRO A 179 17.13 32.26 -5.68
N GLU A 180 17.05 33.30 -4.84
CA GLU A 180 15.79 33.93 -4.43
C GLU A 180 15.03 34.37 -5.68
N LEU A 181 13.78 33.91 -5.82
CA LEU A 181 12.87 34.38 -6.86
C LEU A 181 12.43 35.80 -6.48
N ASP A 182 12.90 36.80 -7.24
CA ASP A 182 12.42 38.17 -7.14
C ASP A 182 10.92 38.21 -7.47
N ASP A 183 10.11 38.61 -6.48
CA ASP A 183 8.70 38.98 -6.63
C ASP A 183 8.59 40.26 -7.47
N GLU A 184 8.62 40.15 -8.79
CA GLU A 184 8.21 41.24 -9.69
C GLU A 184 6.67 41.27 -9.76
N ALA A 185 6.08 41.91 -8.75
CA ALA A 185 4.69 42.35 -8.75
C ALA A 185 4.53 43.50 -9.77
N ASP A 186 4.37 43.17 -11.05
CA ASP A 186 4.02 44.19 -12.04
C ASP A 186 2.50 44.46 -12.01
N SER A 187 2.18 45.63 -11.46
CA SER A 187 0.86 46.24 -11.48
C SER A 187 0.58 46.77 -12.88
N ALA A 188 -0.16 46.02 -13.69
CA ALA A 188 -0.74 46.58 -14.91
C ALA A 188 -2.11 47.19 -14.60
N THR A 189 -2.15 48.52 -14.78
CA THR A 189 -3.31 49.41 -14.69
C THR A 189 -4.19 49.29 -15.93
#